data_AF-A0A7K4VRE3-F1
#
_entry.id   AF-A0A7K4VRE3-F1
#
_cell.length_a   1.000
_cell.length_b   1.000
_cell.length_c   1.000
_cell.angle_alpha   90.00
_cell.angle_beta   90.00
_cell.angle_gamma   90.00
#
_symmetry.space_group_name_H-M   'P 1'
#
loop_
_entity.id
_entity.type
_entity.pdbx_description
1 polymer ?
#
loop_
_entity_poly.entity_id
_entity_poly.type
_entity_poly.pdbx_seq_one_letter_code
_entity_poly.pdbx_strand_id
1 'polypeptide(L)'
;VMKTYHMYNADSISAQSKLKEAEKQEEKQIGKSVKQEDKQTPRSPDSTSNVKFEEKHVRRSSVKKIEKMKEKRQAKYTENRLKAIKARNEYLLALEATNASVFKYYIHDLSDLIDCCDLGYHASLNRALRTFLSAELNLEQSKHEGLDAIENAVENLDANSDKQRLMEMYNNVFCPPMKFEFQPHMGDMESQLCAQQPVQSELVQRCQQLQSRLSTLKIENEEVKKTMEATLQTIQDIVTIEDFDVSDCFQYSNSMESVKSTVSETFMSKPSIAKRRANQQETEQFYFTVR
;
A
#
# COMPACT_ATOMS: atom_id res chain seq x y z
N VAL A 1 -27.95 44.47 -15.36
CA VAL A 1 -27.21 45.66 -14.88
C VAL A 1 -26.40 46.36 -15.99
N MET A 2 -25.54 45.65 -16.73
CA MET A 2 -24.75 46.22 -17.85
C MET A 2 -25.59 46.92 -18.92
N LYS A 3 -26.67 46.29 -19.42
CA LYS A 3 -27.57 46.86 -20.43
C LYS A 3 -28.18 48.21 -20.00
N THR A 4 -28.55 48.33 -18.72
CA THR A 4 -29.08 49.56 -18.12
C THR A 4 -28.03 50.66 -18.05
N TYR A 5 -26.80 50.33 -17.67
CA TYR A 5 -25.67 51.25 -17.72
C TYR A 5 -25.41 51.75 -19.14
N HIS A 6 -25.33 50.85 -20.13
CA HIS A 6 -25.10 51.23 -21.53
C HIS A 6 -26.17 52.19 -22.06
N MET A 7 -27.44 51.93 -21.75
CA MET A 7 -28.56 52.79 -22.12
C MET A 7 -28.43 54.20 -21.51
N TYR A 8 -28.27 54.31 -20.19
CA TYR A 8 -28.15 55.64 -19.55
C TYR A 8 -26.87 56.37 -19.91
N ASN A 9 -25.78 55.65 -20.18
CA ASN A 9 -24.55 56.23 -20.68
C ASN A 9 -24.75 56.83 -22.08
N ALA A 10 -25.43 56.11 -22.98
CA ALA A 10 -25.79 56.63 -24.30
C ALA A 10 -26.70 57.87 -24.22
N ASP A 11 -27.69 57.85 -23.32
CA ASP A 11 -28.58 58.99 -23.06
C ASP A 11 -27.83 60.22 -22.48
N SER A 12 -26.81 59.98 -21.64
CA SER A 12 -25.93 61.02 -21.10
C SER A 12 -25.04 61.63 -22.19
N ILE A 13 -24.41 60.79 -23.04
CA ILE A 13 -23.59 61.23 -24.17
C ILE A 13 -24.43 62.05 -25.16
N SER A 14 -25.63 61.58 -25.50
CA SER A 14 -26.56 62.31 -26.39
C SER A 14 -26.97 63.67 -25.81
N ALA A 15 -27.28 63.73 -24.51
CA ALA A 15 -27.62 64.99 -23.84
C ALA A 15 -26.43 65.97 -23.80
N GLN A 16 -25.21 65.47 -23.60
CA GLN A 16 -23.99 66.26 -23.62
C GLN A 16 -23.72 66.87 -25.01
N SER A 17 -23.90 66.10 -26.09
CA SER A 17 -23.76 66.60 -27.46
C SER A 17 -24.75 67.73 -27.75
N LYS A 18 -26.02 67.56 -27.36
CA LYS A 18 -27.06 68.60 -27.53
C LYS A 18 -26.76 69.86 -26.71
N LEU A 19 -26.20 69.72 -25.50
CA LEU A 19 -25.76 70.85 -24.68
C LEU A 19 -24.61 71.62 -25.35
N LYS A 20 -23.56 70.92 -25.80
CA LYS A 20 -22.43 71.52 -26.52
C LYS A 20 -22.86 72.26 -27.79
N GLU A 21 -23.84 71.73 -28.51
CA GLU A 21 -24.43 72.43 -29.66
C GLU A 21 -25.17 73.72 -29.26
N ALA A 22 -25.85 73.72 -28.11
CA ALA A 22 -26.53 74.91 -27.59
C ALA A 22 -25.53 75.99 -27.17
N GLU A 23 -24.44 75.59 -26.50
CA GLU A 23 -23.33 76.47 -26.11
C GLU A 23 -22.69 77.12 -27.35
N LYS A 24 -22.42 76.34 -28.41
CA LYS A 24 -21.92 76.88 -29.68
C LYS A 24 -22.91 77.83 -30.39
N GLN A 25 -24.22 77.61 -30.24
CA GLN A 25 -25.24 78.50 -30.81
C GLN A 25 -25.36 79.81 -30.03
N GLU A 26 -25.20 79.77 -28.72
CA GLU A 26 -25.16 80.93 -27.83
C GLU A 26 -23.93 81.80 -28.14
N GLU A 27 -22.73 81.22 -28.21
CA GLU A 27 -21.49 81.91 -28.58
C GLU A 27 -21.59 82.59 -29.96
N LYS A 28 -22.26 81.94 -30.93
CA LYS A 28 -22.50 82.53 -32.27
C LYS A 28 -23.47 83.71 -32.27
N GLN A 29 -24.48 83.76 -31.39
CA GLN A 29 -25.41 84.89 -31.30
C GLN A 29 -24.87 86.05 -30.47
N ILE A 30 -24.12 85.75 -29.41
CA ILE A 30 -23.42 86.77 -28.61
C ILE A 30 -22.28 87.39 -29.43
N GLY A 31 -21.49 86.59 -30.17
CA GLY A 31 -20.42 87.09 -31.05
C GLY A 31 -20.90 87.92 -32.26
N LYS A 32 -22.14 87.70 -32.75
CA LYS A 32 -22.77 88.56 -33.77
C LYS A 32 -23.25 89.90 -33.20
N SER A 33 -23.59 89.94 -31.91
CA SER A 33 -24.03 91.16 -31.23
C SER A 33 -22.87 92.13 -30.99
N VAL A 34 -21.68 91.61 -30.68
CA VAL A 34 -20.46 92.44 -30.49
C VAL A 34 -19.97 93.06 -31.81
N LYS A 35 -20.04 92.35 -32.94
CA LYS A 35 -19.56 92.86 -34.25
C LYS A 35 -20.41 93.98 -34.87
N GLN A 36 -21.62 94.25 -34.37
CA GLN A 36 -22.48 95.32 -34.90
C GLN A 36 -22.46 96.61 -34.08
N GLU A 37 -21.93 96.59 -32.86
CA GLU A 37 -21.79 97.81 -32.04
C GLU A 37 -20.63 98.72 -32.50
N ASP A 38 -19.65 98.19 -33.26
CA ASP A 38 -18.51 98.98 -33.79
C ASP A 38 -18.80 99.80 -35.06
N LYS A 39 -20.04 99.78 -35.60
CA LYS A 39 -20.40 100.57 -36.79
C LYS A 39 -21.63 101.45 -36.54
N GLN A 40 -21.44 102.58 -35.86
CA GLN A 40 -22.31 103.74 -36.00
C GLN A 40 -21.62 105.05 -35.53
N THR A 41 -21.13 105.82 -36.50
CA THR A 41 -20.74 107.24 -36.41
C THR A 41 -21.97 108.17 -36.50
N PRO A 42 -21.88 109.46 -36.09
CA PRO A 42 -23.04 110.30 -35.77
C PRO A 42 -23.49 111.25 -36.91
N ARG A 43 -24.80 111.44 -37.08
CA ARG A 43 -25.43 112.71 -37.48
C ARG A 43 -26.97 112.69 -37.37
N SER A 44 -27.53 113.78 -36.85
CA SER A 44 -28.95 114.12 -36.58
C SER A 44 -29.71 114.57 -37.85
N PRO A 45 -30.99 115.05 -37.78
CA PRO A 45 -32.15 114.61 -36.99
C PRO A 45 -33.39 114.36 -37.89
N ASP A 46 -34.18 113.32 -37.64
CA ASP A 46 -35.62 113.47 -37.31
C ASP A 46 -36.28 112.11 -37.05
N SER A 47 -37.25 112.16 -36.15
CA SER A 47 -37.84 111.07 -35.37
C SER A 47 -38.48 109.92 -36.17
N THR A 48 -37.72 108.82 -36.32
CA THR A 48 -38.23 107.46 -36.62
C THR A 48 -37.77 106.50 -35.51
N SER A 49 -38.26 106.71 -34.29
CA SER A 49 -37.85 105.98 -33.08
C SER A 49 -38.49 104.60 -32.91
N ASN A 50 -39.38 104.15 -33.80
CA ASN A 50 -40.09 102.88 -33.60
C ASN A 50 -39.40 101.66 -34.22
N VAL A 51 -38.59 101.80 -35.28
CA VAL A 51 -38.01 100.62 -35.97
C VAL A 51 -36.71 100.13 -35.33
N LYS A 52 -35.88 101.01 -34.76
CA LYS A 52 -34.62 100.62 -34.07
C LYS A 52 -34.85 99.93 -32.71
N PHE A 53 -36.00 100.15 -32.07
CA PHE A 53 -36.32 99.57 -30.77
C PHE A 53 -36.84 98.13 -30.90
N GLU A 54 -37.64 97.84 -31.93
CA GLU A 54 -38.12 96.47 -32.21
C GLU A 54 -36.97 95.52 -32.54
N GLU A 55 -35.99 95.94 -33.35
CA GLU A 55 -34.90 95.04 -33.75
C GLU A 55 -33.93 94.71 -32.60
N LYS A 56 -33.65 95.69 -31.72
CA LYS A 56 -32.90 95.45 -30.47
C LYS A 56 -33.69 94.58 -29.47
N HIS A 57 -35.01 94.74 -29.39
CA HIS A 57 -35.88 93.94 -28.52
C HIS A 57 -36.01 92.49 -28.99
N VAL A 58 -36.18 92.27 -30.31
CA VAL A 58 -36.22 90.93 -30.94
C VAL A 58 -34.91 90.18 -30.71
N ARG A 59 -33.75 90.86 -30.86
CA ARG A 59 -32.43 90.25 -30.60
C ARG A 59 -32.17 89.96 -29.12
N ARG A 60 -32.59 90.84 -28.20
CA ARG A 60 -32.49 90.60 -26.75
C ARG A 60 -33.42 89.47 -26.30
N SER A 61 -34.54 89.26 -26.98
CA SER A 61 -35.47 88.14 -26.74
C SER A 61 -34.94 86.80 -27.26
N SER A 62 -34.20 86.78 -28.38
CA SER A 62 -33.62 85.55 -28.95
C SER A 62 -32.47 85.01 -28.09
N VAL A 63 -31.63 85.90 -27.54
CA VAL A 63 -30.55 85.55 -26.61
C VAL A 63 -31.11 84.91 -25.34
N LYS A 64 -32.11 85.54 -24.70
CA LYS A 64 -32.79 84.96 -23.52
C LYS A 64 -33.45 83.60 -23.79
N LYS A 65 -33.98 83.39 -25.00
CA LYS A 65 -34.58 82.11 -25.40
C LYS A 65 -33.53 81.00 -25.54
N ILE A 66 -32.34 81.33 -26.04
CA ILE A 66 -31.22 80.39 -26.17
C ILE A 66 -30.61 80.07 -24.81
N GLU A 67 -30.46 81.07 -23.95
CA GLU A 67 -29.99 80.89 -22.57
C GLU A 67 -30.91 79.94 -21.80
N LYS A 68 -32.23 80.13 -21.87
CA LYS A 68 -33.23 79.21 -21.29
C LYS A 68 -33.20 77.80 -21.92
N MET A 69 -32.91 77.70 -23.21
CA MET A 69 -32.75 76.41 -23.89
C MET A 69 -31.49 75.67 -23.43
N LYS A 70 -30.38 76.39 -23.27
CA LYS A 70 -29.12 75.88 -22.73
C LYS A 70 -29.30 75.42 -21.29
N GLU A 71 -29.94 76.22 -20.44
CA GLU A 71 -30.24 75.86 -19.05
C GLU A 71 -31.07 74.57 -18.97
N LYS A 72 -32.11 74.42 -19.81
CA LYS A 72 -32.89 73.18 -19.91
C LYS A 72 -32.05 71.98 -20.36
N ARG A 73 -31.13 72.17 -21.31
CA ARG A 73 -30.21 71.12 -21.78
C ARG A 73 -29.15 70.78 -20.73
N GLN A 74 -28.70 71.77 -19.94
CA GLN A 74 -27.79 71.60 -18.82
C GLN A 74 -28.43 70.75 -17.73
N ALA A 75 -29.66 71.07 -17.31
CA ALA A 75 -30.40 70.28 -16.33
C ALA A 75 -30.59 68.83 -16.79
N LYS A 76 -30.99 68.62 -18.05
CA LYS A 76 -31.19 67.28 -18.62
C LYS A 76 -29.87 66.48 -18.73
N TYR A 77 -28.77 67.13 -19.09
CA TYR A 77 -27.45 66.50 -19.09
C TYR A 77 -27.03 66.13 -17.66
N THR A 78 -27.19 67.02 -16.68
CA THR A 78 -26.85 66.72 -15.27
C THR A 78 -27.66 65.53 -14.75
N GLU A 79 -28.96 65.46 -15.04
CA GLU A 79 -29.82 64.34 -14.65
C GLU A 79 -29.39 63.02 -15.33
N ASN A 80 -29.18 63.04 -16.65
CA ASN A 80 -28.75 61.84 -17.39
C ASN A 80 -27.35 61.38 -16.98
N ARG A 81 -26.42 62.32 -16.72
CA ARG A 81 -25.09 62.02 -16.20
C ARG A 81 -25.17 61.36 -14.83
N LEU A 82 -26.04 61.84 -13.95
CA LEU A 82 -26.25 61.22 -12.63
C LEU A 82 -26.82 59.81 -12.77
N LYS A 83 -27.80 59.59 -13.67
CA LYS A 83 -28.35 58.25 -13.96
C LYS A 83 -27.28 57.30 -14.51
N ALA A 84 -26.43 57.77 -15.42
CA ALA A 84 -25.32 57.00 -15.97
C ALA A 84 -24.29 56.63 -14.90
N ILE A 85 -23.93 57.57 -14.01
CA ILE A 85 -23.01 57.32 -12.89
C ILE A 85 -23.59 56.28 -11.93
N LYS A 86 -24.86 56.42 -11.54
CA LYS A 86 -25.54 55.46 -10.65
C LYS A 86 -25.55 54.06 -11.28
N ALA A 87 -25.97 53.95 -12.54
CA ALA A 87 -26.01 52.65 -13.22
C ALA A 87 -24.61 52.06 -13.46
N ARG A 88 -23.57 52.89 -13.66
CA ARG A 88 -22.18 52.43 -13.71
C ARG A 88 -21.73 51.86 -12.37
N ASN A 89 -22.04 52.53 -11.26
CA ASN A 89 -21.69 52.06 -9.93
C ASN A 89 -22.40 50.74 -9.61
N GLU A 90 -23.70 50.64 -9.92
CA GLU A 90 -24.44 49.37 -9.81
C GLU A 90 -23.81 48.25 -10.65
N TYR A 91 -23.34 48.59 -11.87
CA TYR A 91 -22.65 47.62 -12.72
C TYR A 91 -21.33 47.16 -12.11
N LEU A 92 -20.51 48.08 -11.57
CA LEU A 92 -19.25 47.72 -10.91
C LEU A 92 -19.48 46.87 -9.65
N LEU A 93 -20.50 47.18 -8.85
CA LEU A 93 -20.87 46.37 -7.68
C LEU A 93 -21.30 44.95 -8.10
N ALA A 94 -22.14 44.84 -9.13
CA ALA A 94 -22.56 43.54 -9.66
C ALA A 94 -21.39 42.76 -10.28
N LEU A 95 -20.44 43.44 -10.91
CA LEU A 95 -19.23 42.83 -11.47
C LEU A 95 -18.35 42.25 -10.36
N GLU A 96 -18.12 43.00 -9.28
CA GLU A 96 -17.34 42.54 -8.13
C GLU A 96 -18.00 41.32 -7.46
N ALA A 97 -19.32 41.38 -7.23
CA ALA A 97 -20.07 40.26 -6.67
C ALA A 97 -20.03 39.01 -7.58
N THR A 98 -20.07 39.20 -8.90
CA THR A 98 -19.97 38.10 -9.88
C THR A 98 -18.59 37.46 -9.83
N ASN A 99 -17.52 38.27 -9.84
CA ASN A 99 -16.15 37.78 -9.74
C ASN A 99 -15.91 37.03 -8.42
N ALA A 100 -16.40 37.55 -7.29
CA ALA A 100 -16.31 36.89 -5.99
C ALA A 100 -17.05 35.54 -5.98
N SER A 101 -18.23 35.47 -6.63
CA SER A 101 -19.00 34.22 -6.74
C SER A 101 -18.28 33.17 -7.60
N VAL A 102 -17.71 33.58 -8.74
CA VAL A 102 -16.90 32.70 -9.60
C VAL A 102 -15.66 32.22 -8.86
N PHE A 103 -14.96 33.11 -8.16
CA PHE A 103 -13.79 32.75 -7.36
C PHE A 103 -14.16 31.73 -6.27
N LYS A 104 -15.21 32.00 -5.48
CA LYS A 104 -15.68 31.08 -4.43
C LYS A 104 -16.01 29.69 -5.00
N TYR A 105 -16.75 29.65 -6.11
CA TYR A 105 -17.14 28.39 -6.74
C TYR A 105 -15.92 27.54 -7.13
N TYR A 106 -14.96 28.13 -7.85
CA TYR A 106 -13.82 27.39 -8.39
C TYR A 106 -12.73 27.08 -7.36
N ILE A 107 -12.54 27.96 -6.38
CA ILE A 107 -11.43 27.83 -5.42
C ILE A 107 -11.86 27.06 -4.17
N HIS A 108 -13.14 27.13 -3.78
CA HIS A 108 -13.63 26.51 -2.55
C HIS A 108 -14.71 25.47 -2.84
N ASP A 109 -15.82 25.87 -3.45
CA ASP A 109 -17.01 25.01 -3.50
C ASP A 109 -16.78 23.71 -4.30
N LEU A 110 -15.93 23.74 -5.35
CA LEU A 110 -15.56 22.51 -6.07
C LEU A 110 -14.74 21.53 -5.21
N SER A 111 -13.85 22.02 -4.34
CA SER A 111 -13.10 21.18 -3.42
C SER A 111 -14.03 20.55 -2.40
N ASP A 112 -14.89 21.37 -1.77
CA ASP A 112 -15.87 20.91 -0.79
C ASP A 112 -16.83 19.86 -1.38
N LEU A 113 -17.20 20.01 -2.66
CA LEU A 113 -18.03 19.04 -3.38
C LEU A 113 -17.32 17.68 -3.55
N ILE A 114 -16.02 17.68 -3.86
CA ILE A 114 -15.24 16.44 -3.97
C ILE A 114 -15.15 15.77 -2.60
N ASP A 115 -14.89 16.54 -1.54
CA ASP A 115 -14.85 16.01 -0.17
C ASP A 115 -16.20 15.38 0.23
N CYS A 116 -17.33 15.96 -0.22
CA CYS A 116 -18.65 15.37 -0.03
C CYS A 116 -18.83 14.04 -0.81
N CYS A 117 -18.27 13.94 -2.02
CA CYS A 117 -18.30 12.71 -2.82
C CYS A 117 -17.45 11.58 -2.18
N ASP A 118 -16.33 11.94 -1.58
CA ASP A 118 -15.39 10.99 -0.95
C ASP A 118 -15.81 10.58 0.47
N LEU A 119 -16.85 11.23 1.02
CA LEU A 119 -17.27 11.05 2.40
C LEU A 119 -17.57 9.58 2.73
N GLY A 120 -16.67 8.99 3.51
CA GLY A 120 -16.79 7.61 3.99
C GLY A 120 -16.33 6.52 3.02
N TYR A 121 -15.99 6.84 1.76
CA TYR A 121 -15.54 5.84 0.78
C TYR A 121 -14.26 5.14 1.22
N HIS A 122 -13.18 5.91 1.44
CA HIS A 122 -11.89 5.37 1.88
C HIS A 122 -11.97 4.67 3.24
N ALA A 123 -12.74 5.23 4.18
CA ALA A 123 -12.94 4.63 5.50
C ALA A 123 -13.62 3.25 5.40
N SER A 124 -14.65 3.14 4.55
CA SER A 124 -15.38 1.88 4.33
C SER A 124 -14.51 0.85 3.61
N LEU A 125 -13.78 1.26 2.57
CA LEU A 125 -12.85 0.39 1.85
C LEU A 125 -11.72 -0.11 2.74
N ASN A 126 -11.11 0.76 3.55
CA ASN A 126 -10.09 0.38 4.53
C ASN A 126 -10.62 -0.67 5.52
N ARG A 127 -11.86 -0.52 6.01
CA ARG A 127 -12.48 -1.52 6.90
C ARG A 127 -12.65 -2.85 6.20
N ALA A 128 -13.16 -2.87 4.96
CA ALA A 128 -13.34 -4.09 4.20
C ALA A 128 -12.01 -4.82 3.96
N LEU A 129 -10.97 -4.10 3.55
CA LEU A 129 -9.64 -4.67 3.34
C LEU A 129 -8.99 -5.15 4.64
N ARG A 130 -9.23 -4.45 5.76
CA ARG A 130 -8.76 -4.92 7.09
C ARG A 130 -9.46 -6.18 7.55
N THR A 131 -10.75 -6.35 7.24
CA THR A 131 -11.45 -7.61 7.49
C THR A 131 -10.83 -8.76 6.70
N PHE A 132 -10.51 -8.53 5.42
CA PHE A 132 -9.80 -9.51 4.60
C PHE A 132 -8.43 -9.86 5.20
N LEU A 133 -7.59 -8.86 5.49
CA LEU A 133 -6.26 -9.08 6.10
C LEU A 133 -6.35 -9.81 7.45
N SER A 134 -7.34 -9.47 8.27
CA SER A 134 -7.57 -10.16 9.54
C SER A 134 -7.93 -11.62 9.32
N ALA A 135 -8.73 -11.96 8.31
CA ALA A 135 -9.09 -13.34 8.00
C ALA A 135 -7.86 -14.15 7.56
N GLU A 136 -7.06 -13.62 6.63
CA GLU A 136 -5.82 -14.27 6.17
C GLU A 136 -4.84 -14.49 7.33
N LEU A 137 -4.66 -13.49 8.21
CA LEU A 137 -3.77 -13.62 9.38
C LEU A 137 -4.21 -14.71 10.34
N ASN A 138 -5.52 -14.82 10.63
CA ASN A 138 -6.03 -15.87 11.51
C ASN A 138 -5.92 -17.25 10.88
N LEU A 139 -6.08 -17.36 9.55
CA LEU A 139 -5.90 -18.61 8.83
C LEU A 139 -4.43 -19.07 8.87
N GLU A 140 -3.49 -18.17 8.59
CA GLU A 140 -2.05 -18.48 8.69
C GLU A 140 -1.65 -18.85 10.12
N GLN A 141 -2.18 -18.17 11.14
CA GLN A 141 -1.93 -18.55 12.54
C GLN A 141 -2.44 -19.96 12.84
N SER A 142 -3.69 -20.28 12.46
CA SER A 142 -4.25 -21.61 12.68
C SER A 142 -3.47 -22.70 11.94
N LYS A 143 -2.96 -22.39 10.74
CA LYS A 143 -2.09 -23.30 9.99
C LYS A 143 -0.75 -23.50 10.71
N HIS A 144 -0.14 -22.43 11.22
CA HIS A 144 1.11 -22.50 11.97
C HIS A 144 0.96 -23.37 13.23
N GLU A 145 -0.11 -23.20 14.00
CA GLU A 145 -0.41 -24.05 15.15
C GLU A 145 -0.50 -25.55 14.78
N GLY A 146 -1.08 -25.86 13.62
CA GLY A 146 -1.12 -27.22 13.10
C GLY A 146 0.26 -27.75 12.67
N LEU A 147 1.11 -26.91 12.09
CA LEU A 147 2.48 -27.27 11.73
C LEU A 147 3.34 -27.52 12.97
N ASP A 148 3.26 -26.67 13.98
CA ASP A 148 3.99 -26.81 15.25
C ASP A 148 3.63 -28.13 15.97
N ALA A 149 2.35 -28.53 15.92
CA ALA A 149 1.91 -29.80 16.48
C ALA A 149 2.53 -31.01 15.74
N ILE A 150 2.70 -30.92 14.42
CA ILE A 150 3.36 -31.95 13.62
C ILE A 150 4.86 -31.94 13.89
N GLU A 151 5.49 -30.78 13.94
CA GLU A 151 6.92 -30.63 14.27
C GLU A 151 7.22 -31.27 15.63
N ASN A 152 6.41 -30.98 16.66
CA ASN A 152 6.54 -31.62 17.95
C ASN A 152 6.34 -33.15 17.90
N ALA A 153 5.42 -33.65 17.06
CA ALA A 153 5.25 -35.09 16.86
C ALA A 153 6.47 -35.73 16.18
N VAL A 154 7.12 -35.02 15.25
CA VAL A 154 8.36 -35.46 14.59
C VAL A 154 9.53 -35.50 15.56
N GLU A 155 9.70 -34.47 16.40
CA GLU A 155 10.73 -34.44 17.45
C GLU A 155 10.58 -35.57 18.47
N ASN A 156 9.36 -36.04 18.69
CA ASN A 156 9.05 -37.12 19.64
C ASN A 156 9.15 -38.54 19.05
N LEU A 157 9.62 -38.70 17.80
CA LEU A 157 9.88 -40.02 17.23
C LEU A 157 11.02 -40.73 17.98
N ASP A 158 10.68 -41.76 18.77
CA ASP A 158 11.63 -42.49 19.60
C ASP A 158 11.44 -44.01 19.50
N ALA A 159 12.31 -44.65 18.72
CA ALA A 159 12.31 -46.09 18.50
C ALA A 159 12.56 -46.91 19.80
N ASN A 160 13.28 -46.37 20.79
CA ASN A 160 13.50 -47.08 22.06
C ASN A 160 12.27 -47.04 22.95
N SER A 161 11.60 -45.89 23.02
CA SER A 161 10.30 -45.74 23.71
C SER A 161 9.23 -46.64 23.08
N ASP A 162 9.15 -46.66 21.75
CA ASP A 162 8.23 -47.54 21.02
C ASP A 162 8.52 -49.03 21.26
N LYS A 163 9.80 -49.42 21.23
CA LYS A 163 10.23 -50.78 21.58
C LYS A 163 9.86 -51.16 23.01
N GLN A 164 10.07 -50.26 23.97
CA GLN A 164 9.68 -50.50 25.37
C GLN A 164 8.17 -50.71 25.49
N ARG A 165 7.38 -49.82 24.90
CA ARG A 165 5.91 -49.93 24.88
C ARG A 165 5.43 -51.23 24.25
N LEU A 166 6.08 -51.66 23.15
CA LEU A 166 5.81 -52.93 22.50
C LEU A 166 6.09 -54.12 23.42
N MET A 167 7.26 -54.13 24.09
CA MET A 167 7.64 -55.20 25.00
C MET A 167 6.72 -55.27 26.23
N GLU A 168 6.30 -54.13 26.76
CA GLU A 168 5.35 -54.04 27.86
C GLU A 168 3.95 -54.52 27.45
N MET A 169 3.47 -54.08 26.29
CA MET A 169 2.16 -54.47 25.75
C MET A 169 2.08 -55.99 25.51
N TYR A 170 3.17 -56.61 25.07
CA TYR A 170 3.27 -58.06 24.84
C TYR A 170 4.17 -58.76 25.85
N ASN A 171 4.09 -58.38 27.13
CA ASN A 171 4.96 -58.93 28.17
C ASN A 171 5.03 -60.47 28.17
N ASN A 172 3.90 -61.16 27.99
CA ASN A 172 3.86 -62.63 27.97
C ASN A 172 4.69 -63.27 26.83
N VAL A 173 4.99 -62.53 25.77
CA VAL A 173 5.82 -62.98 24.65
C VAL A 173 7.31 -62.81 24.97
N PHE A 174 7.66 -61.72 25.66
CA PHE A 174 9.04 -61.32 25.90
C PHE A 174 9.56 -61.65 27.31
N CYS A 175 8.69 -62.11 28.22
CA CYS A 175 9.07 -62.46 29.57
C CYS A 175 10.05 -63.65 29.55
N PRO A 176 11.21 -63.54 30.23
CA PRO A 176 12.16 -64.63 30.26
C PRO A 176 11.57 -65.85 30.99
N PRO A 177 11.77 -67.08 30.48
CA PRO A 177 11.32 -68.28 31.18
C PRO A 177 12.09 -68.48 32.48
N MET A 178 11.55 -69.34 33.36
CA MET A 178 12.27 -69.74 34.57
C MET A 178 13.60 -70.39 34.21
N LYS A 179 14.63 -70.11 35.03
CA LYS A 179 15.93 -70.73 34.87
C LYS A 179 15.81 -72.24 35.07
N PHE A 180 16.51 -73.01 34.24
CA PHE A 180 16.61 -74.45 34.45
C PHE A 180 17.35 -74.75 35.75
N GLU A 181 16.81 -75.70 36.51
CA GLU A 181 17.38 -76.18 37.76
C GLU A 181 17.85 -77.63 37.61
N PHE A 182 18.91 -77.99 38.34
CA PHE A 182 19.37 -79.37 38.42
C PHE A 182 18.25 -80.28 38.95
N GLN A 183 17.98 -81.39 38.26
CA GLN A 183 16.97 -82.36 38.63
C GLN A 183 17.65 -83.64 39.13
N PRO A 184 17.65 -83.93 40.45
CA PRO A 184 18.26 -85.13 41.00
C PRO A 184 17.62 -86.40 40.45
N HIS A 185 18.44 -87.35 39.99
CA HIS A 185 17.96 -88.64 39.51
C HIS A 185 17.96 -89.67 40.65
N MET A 186 16.84 -90.36 40.87
CA MET A 186 16.73 -91.47 41.85
C MET A 186 17.18 -91.11 43.29
N GLY A 187 16.96 -89.87 43.72
CA GLY A 187 17.36 -89.41 45.05
C GLY A 187 18.85 -89.12 45.20
N ASP A 188 19.53 -88.78 44.09
CA ASP A 188 20.89 -88.22 44.14
C ASP A 188 20.96 -87.05 45.13
N MET A 189 21.90 -87.13 46.06
CA MET A 189 22.08 -86.16 47.14
C MET A 189 23.08 -85.06 46.77
N GLU A 190 23.81 -85.23 45.66
CA GLU A 190 24.84 -84.31 45.20
C GLU A 190 24.24 -83.29 44.21
N SER A 191 24.47 -82.00 44.46
CA SER A 191 23.97 -80.91 43.60
C SER A 191 25.07 -79.94 43.16
N GLN A 192 26.33 -80.32 43.39
CA GLN A 192 27.52 -79.50 43.14
C GLN A 192 28.61 -80.34 42.47
N LEU A 193 29.62 -79.66 41.91
CA LEU A 193 30.76 -80.32 41.28
C LEU A 193 31.59 -81.08 42.33
N CYS A 194 31.78 -82.39 42.13
CA CYS A 194 32.74 -83.18 42.91
C CYS A 194 34.16 -82.99 42.34
N ALA A 195 35.05 -82.36 43.12
CA ALA A 195 36.43 -82.06 42.74
C ALA A 195 37.47 -82.86 43.53
N GLN A 196 37.14 -84.11 43.89
CA GLN A 196 38.04 -85.04 44.58
C GLN A 196 38.86 -85.89 43.58
N GLN A 197 39.92 -86.55 44.03
CA GLN A 197 40.68 -87.49 43.20
C GLN A 197 39.82 -88.74 42.89
N PRO A 198 39.83 -89.27 41.66
CA PRO A 198 40.75 -88.96 40.54
C PRO A 198 40.29 -87.86 39.58
N VAL A 199 39.06 -87.34 39.70
CA VAL A 199 38.45 -86.42 38.71
C VAL A 199 38.99 -84.98 38.79
N GLN A 200 39.63 -84.60 39.89
CA GLN A 200 40.15 -83.26 40.12
C GLN A 200 41.14 -82.79 39.03
N SER A 201 42.07 -83.65 38.60
CA SER A 201 43.10 -83.29 37.61
C SER A 201 42.49 -82.98 36.24
N GLU A 202 41.51 -83.78 35.82
CA GLU A 202 40.75 -83.56 34.59
C GLU A 202 39.94 -82.26 34.65
N LEU A 203 39.30 -81.95 35.78
CA LEU A 203 38.57 -80.70 35.98
C LEU A 203 39.48 -79.47 35.91
N VAL A 204 40.68 -79.53 36.51
CA VAL A 204 41.67 -78.45 36.43
C VAL A 204 42.15 -78.25 34.99
N GLN A 205 42.47 -79.34 34.29
CA GLN A 205 42.87 -79.28 32.88
C GLN A 205 41.75 -78.69 32.01
N ARG A 206 40.49 -79.10 32.26
CA ARG A 206 39.32 -78.57 31.56
C ARG A 206 39.11 -77.09 31.83
N CYS A 207 39.29 -76.64 33.07
CA CYS A 207 39.19 -75.23 33.44
C CYS A 207 40.24 -74.38 32.69
N GLN A 208 41.50 -74.83 32.66
CA GLN A 208 42.57 -74.16 31.90
C GLN A 208 42.27 -74.11 30.39
N GLN A 209 41.75 -75.20 29.83
CA GLN A 209 41.35 -75.26 28.42
C GLN A 209 40.18 -74.32 28.09
N LEU A 210 39.18 -74.24 28.97
CA LEU A 210 38.06 -73.31 28.81
C LEU A 210 38.53 -71.86 28.94
N GLN A 211 39.43 -71.58 29.88
CA GLN A 211 39.98 -70.24 30.07
C GLN A 211 40.76 -69.77 28.84
N SER A 212 41.63 -70.60 28.27
CA SER A 212 42.39 -70.24 27.06
C SER A 212 41.47 -70.04 25.86
N ARG A 213 40.50 -70.93 25.65
CA ARG A 213 39.50 -70.80 24.58
C ARG A 213 38.64 -69.55 24.73
N LEU A 214 38.18 -69.23 25.94
CA LEU A 214 37.40 -68.03 26.21
C LEU A 214 38.19 -66.76 25.93
N SER A 215 39.48 -66.72 26.26
CA SER A 215 40.34 -65.58 25.93
C SER A 215 40.40 -65.34 24.43
N THR A 216 40.59 -66.38 23.61
CA THR A 216 40.58 -66.26 22.14
C THR A 216 39.22 -65.79 21.62
N LEU A 217 38.13 -66.44 22.05
CA LEU A 217 36.78 -66.08 21.61
C LEU A 217 36.37 -64.65 21.99
N LYS A 218 36.83 -64.16 23.14
CA LYS A 218 36.57 -62.77 23.55
C LYS A 218 37.25 -61.77 22.63
N ILE A 219 38.50 -62.03 22.22
CA ILE A 219 39.23 -61.16 21.30
C ILE A 219 38.53 -61.13 19.94
N GLU A 220 38.22 -62.30 19.38
CA GLU A 220 37.50 -62.43 18.11
C GLU A 220 36.13 -61.74 18.15
N ASN A 221 35.36 -61.93 19.23
CA ASN A 221 34.06 -61.31 19.39
C ASN A 221 34.15 -59.78 19.46
N GLU A 222 35.15 -59.23 20.17
CA GLU A 222 35.37 -57.78 20.25
C GLU A 222 35.79 -57.18 18.91
N GLU A 223 36.56 -57.91 18.08
CA GLU A 223 36.89 -57.48 16.72
C GLU A 223 35.64 -57.40 15.84
N VAL A 224 34.83 -58.46 15.82
CA VAL A 224 33.57 -58.49 15.06
C VAL A 224 32.61 -57.40 15.55
N LYS A 225 32.48 -57.22 16.87
CA LYS A 225 31.64 -56.18 17.47
C LYS A 225 32.06 -54.77 17.03
N LYS A 226 33.36 -54.46 17.02
CA LYS A 226 33.86 -53.16 16.53
C LYS A 226 33.52 -52.94 15.06
N THR A 227 33.67 -53.96 14.21
CA THR A 227 33.27 -53.87 12.81
C THR A 227 31.77 -53.65 12.65
N MET A 228 30.94 -54.34 13.44
CA MET A 228 29.49 -54.17 13.47
C MET A 228 29.10 -52.75 13.92
N GLU A 229 29.69 -52.23 15.00
CA GLU A 229 29.42 -50.89 15.54
C GLU A 229 29.84 -49.79 14.55
N ALA A 230 31.01 -49.90 13.92
CA ALA A 230 31.45 -48.96 12.90
C ALA A 230 30.54 -48.97 11.65
N THR A 231 30.07 -50.16 11.25
CA THR A 231 29.13 -50.30 10.14
C THR A 231 27.77 -49.69 10.51
N LEU A 232 27.29 -49.91 11.74
CA LEU A 232 26.06 -49.30 12.24
C LEU A 232 26.15 -47.77 12.25
N GLN A 233 27.29 -47.21 12.70
CA GLN A 233 27.51 -45.77 12.66
C GLN A 233 27.43 -45.24 11.23
N THR A 234 28.04 -45.94 10.27
CA THR A 234 27.96 -45.57 8.86
C THR A 234 26.52 -45.56 8.34
N ILE A 235 25.71 -46.55 8.73
CA ILE A 235 24.27 -46.60 8.38
C ILE A 235 23.53 -45.42 9.02
N GLN A 236 23.81 -45.09 10.28
CA GLN A 236 23.22 -43.94 10.96
C GLN A 236 23.53 -42.64 10.22
N ASP A 237 24.80 -42.40 9.88
CA ASP A 237 25.22 -41.22 9.15
C ASP A 237 24.51 -41.09 7.78
N ILE A 238 24.24 -42.21 7.10
CA ILE A 238 23.51 -42.22 5.83
C ILE A 238 22.04 -41.82 6.01
N VAL A 239 21.38 -42.31 7.05
CA VAL A 239 19.93 -42.12 7.25
C VAL A 239 19.56 -40.85 8.01
N THR A 240 20.50 -40.21 8.70
CA THR A 240 20.28 -38.94 9.42
C THR A 240 20.76 -37.71 8.65
N ILE A 241 20.93 -37.82 7.33
CA ILE A 241 21.28 -36.68 6.48
C ILE A 241 20.13 -35.66 6.47
N GLU A 242 20.44 -34.37 6.67
CA GLU A 242 19.43 -33.30 6.72
C GLU A 242 19.09 -32.79 5.30
N ASP A 243 18.39 -33.59 4.51
CA ASP A 243 18.03 -33.29 3.11
C ASP A 243 16.55 -32.87 2.92
N PHE A 244 15.94 -32.28 3.96
CA PHE A 244 14.53 -31.88 4.00
C PHE A 244 14.24 -30.39 3.75
N ASP A 245 15.25 -29.50 3.75
CA ASP A 245 15.05 -28.08 3.42
C ASP A 245 14.78 -27.89 1.91
N VAL A 246 13.66 -27.25 1.59
CA VAL A 246 13.18 -27.00 0.23
C VAL A 246 13.03 -25.50 -0.08
N SER A 247 13.66 -24.62 0.70
CA SER A 247 13.56 -23.16 0.54
C SER A 247 13.92 -22.69 -0.88
N ASP A 248 14.91 -23.33 -1.52
CA ASP A 248 15.31 -23.06 -2.90
C ASP A 248 14.17 -23.29 -3.92
N CYS A 249 13.19 -24.15 -3.62
CA CYS A 249 12.03 -24.37 -4.49
C CYS A 249 11.06 -23.17 -4.53
N PHE A 250 11.14 -22.25 -3.57
CA PHE A 250 10.27 -21.09 -3.47
C PHE A 250 10.95 -19.78 -3.91
N GLN A 251 12.21 -19.84 -4.36
CA GLN A 251 12.93 -18.71 -4.93
C GLN A 251 12.54 -18.50 -6.40
N TYR A 252 11.43 -17.80 -6.63
CA TYR A 252 11.07 -17.33 -7.96
C TYR A 252 11.75 -15.98 -8.23
N SER A 253 12.87 -15.98 -8.94
CA SER A 253 13.44 -14.75 -9.50
C SER A 253 12.48 -14.19 -10.54
N ASN A 254 11.94 -12.99 -10.31
CA ASN A 254 11.19 -12.21 -11.32
C ASN A 254 12.09 -11.67 -12.46
N SER A 255 13.36 -12.08 -12.50
CA SER A 255 14.32 -11.71 -13.54
C SER A 255 14.40 -12.82 -14.60
N MET A 256 14.35 -12.43 -15.87
CA MET A 256 14.47 -13.32 -17.04
C MET A 256 15.87 -13.96 -17.18
N GLU A 257 16.76 -13.80 -16.21
CA GLU A 257 18.05 -14.47 -16.11
C GLU A 257 17.96 -15.71 -15.23
N SER A 258 17.64 -16.82 -15.90
CA SER A 258 17.73 -18.17 -15.37
C SER A 258 19.19 -18.50 -15.00
N VAL A 259 19.61 -18.20 -13.76
CA VAL A 259 20.75 -18.88 -13.16
C VAL A 259 20.20 -20.12 -12.45
N LYS A 260 20.06 -21.21 -13.22
CA LYS A 260 19.86 -22.53 -12.64
C LYS A 260 20.98 -22.80 -11.64
N SER A 261 20.64 -23.09 -10.39
CA SER A 261 21.58 -23.56 -9.38
C SER A 261 22.15 -24.92 -9.84
N THR A 262 23.34 -24.90 -10.43
CA THR A 262 24.03 -26.06 -11.02
C THR A 262 24.47 -27.10 -9.97
N VAL A 263 24.44 -26.74 -8.69
CA VAL A 263 24.91 -27.58 -7.58
C VAL A 263 23.84 -28.63 -7.21
N SER A 264 22.57 -28.24 -7.17
CA SER A 264 21.46 -29.11 -6.76
C SER A 264 21.09 -30.14 -7.84
N GLU A 265 21.26 -29.82 -9.13
CA GLU A 265 20.94 -30.73 -10.26
C GLU A 265 21.86 -31.98 -10.28
N THR A 266 23.11 -31.89 -9.80
CA THR A 266 24.07 -33.01 -9.86
C THR A 266 23.85 -34.02 -8.72
N PHE A 267 23.58 -33.54 -7.50
CA PHE A 267 23.36 -34.38 -6.31
C PHE A 267 22.03 -35.15 -6.38
N MET A 268 21.00 -34.55 -6.96
CA MET A 268 19.65 -35.15 -7.12
C MET A 268 19.45 -35.83 -8.48
N SER A 269 20.53 -36.06 -9.24
CA SER A 269 20.45 -36.78 -10.51
C SER A 269 20.04 -38.25 -10.29
N LYS A 270 19.22 -38.81 -11.20
CA LYS A 270 18.78 -40.23 -11.09
C LYS A 270 19.95 -41.22 -10.90
N PRO A 271 21.09 -41.09 -11.61
CA PRO A 271 22.24 -41.97 -11.41
C PRO A 271 22.91 -41.82 -10.03
N SER A 272 23.01 -40.60 -9.46
CA SER A 272 23.63 -40.42 -8.12
C SER A 272 22.74 -40.98 -7.01
N ILE A 273 21.42 -40.82 -7.11
CA ILE A 273 20.45 -41.37 -6.15
C ILE A 273 20.54 -42.91 -6.15
N ALA A 274 20.53 -43.53 -7.34
CA ALA A 274 20.64 -44.98 -7.46
C ALA A 274 21.95 -45.52 -6.86
N LYS A 275 23.07 -44.81 -7.10
CA LYS A 275 24.37 -45.19 -6.54
C LYS A 275 24.40 -45.08 -5.01
N ARG A 276 23.86 -44.00 -4.42
CA ARG A 276 23.74 -43.84 -2.97
C ARG A 276 22.92 -44.97 -2.34
N ARG A 277 21.77 -45.28 -2.95
CA ARG A 277 20.89 -46.35 -2.48
C ARG A 277 21.55 -47.73 -2.55
N ALA A 278 22.25 -48.04 -3.64
CA ALA A 278 22.99 -49.30 -3.78
C ALA A 278 24.06 -49.43 -2.69
N ASN A 279 24.81 -48.35 -2.44
CA ASN A 279 25.83 -48.33 -1.39
C ASN A 279 25.22 -48.55 0.01
N GLN A 280 24.11 -47.88 0.33
CA GLN A 280 23.39 -48.10 1.59
C GLN A 280 22.97 -49.57 1.75
N GLN A 281 22.41 -50.19 0.70
CA GLN A 281 21.99 -51.60 0.73
C GLN A 281 23.16 -52.55 0.96
N GLU A 282 24.29 -52.31 0.30
CA GLU A 282 25.52 -53.09 0.52
C GLU A 282 26.03 -52.95 1.96
N THR A 283 25.98 -51.74 2.53
CA THR A 283 26.36 -51.49 3.93
C THR A 283 25.43 -52.18 4.92
N GLU A 284 24.11 -52.12 4.71
CA GLU A 284 23.11 -52.83 5.52
C GLU A 284 23.29 -54.35 5.43
N GLN A 285 23.53 -54.89 4.23
CA GLN A 285 23.80 -56.31 4.03
C GLN A 285 25.07 -56.75 4.76
N PHE A 286 26.13 -55.94 4.70
CA PHE A 286 27.35 -56.20 5.44
C PHE A 286 27.10 -56.16 6.96
N TYR A 287 26.34 -55.18 7.47
CA TYR A 287 25.95 -55.09 8.88
C TYR A 287 25.26 -56.37 9.38
N PHE A 288 24.30 -56.92 8.62
CA PHE A 288 23.66 -58.18 8.97
C PHE A 288 24.57 -59.41 8.86
N THR A 289 25.66 -59.32 8.07
CA THR A 289 26.65 -60.40 7.97
C THR A 289 27.60 -60.43 9.17
N VAL A 290 27.87 -59.27 9.78
CA VAL A 290 28.79 -59.13 10.92
C VAL A 290 28.11 -58.98 12.28
N ARG A 291 26.77 -58.93 12.32
CA ARG A 291 25.95 -58.93 13.54
C ARG A 291 25.77 -60.34 14.09
#